data_AF-W4G6U0-F1
#
_entry.id   AF-W4G6U0-F1
#
_cell.length_a   1.000
_cell.length_b   1.000
_cell.length_c   1.000
_cell.angle_alpha   90.00
_cell.angle_beta   90.00
_cell.angle_gamma   90.00
#
_symmetry.space_group_name_H-M   'P 1'
#
loop_
_entity.id
_entity.type
_entity.pdbx_description
1 polymer ?
#
loop_
_entity_poly.entity_id
_entity_poly.type
_entity_poly.pdbx_seq_one_letter_code
_entity_poly.pdbx_strand_id
1 'polypeptide(L)'
;MQYRYIIDFERISVSPDFERSHVGSPLMRKPCEPILLEEGWTELQDNGPFPLSERDPAYDAIVMHQLSSVERARRRLLSLVITFTIEMMVAFVISRYTATLRTYPLLMSFMPVISAISGNVGLQSSSIMTRALAVGLVSTKDSSRAIGRDLASALVLGLALGLLTGIVAGMWQNWLVFGLVVGIAQFLSILTAALTGSAAPLIGKWLHFDPATFAGPMETAIQDVVGNSFFLILASVLLDYFATT
;
A
#
# COMPACT_ATOMS: atom_id res chain seq x y z
N MET A 1 11.93 25.03 -23.68
CA MET A 1 12.74 24.72 -22.48
C MET A 1 12.21 23.41 -21.91
N GLN A 2 13.03 22.36 -21.97
CA GLN A 2 12.64 20.96 -21.78
C GLN A 2 13.51 20.39 -20.66
N TYR A 3 12.93 20.06 -19.50
CA TYR A 3 13.65 19.37 -18.43
C TYR A 3 13.49 17.86 -18.61
N ARG A 4 14.61 17.21 -18.91
CA ARG A 4 14.77 15.77 -19.14
C ARG A 4 15.60 15.24 -17.96
N TYR A 5 14.95 14.55 -17.02
CA TYR A 5 15.68 13.80 -16.00
C TYR A 5 16.11 12.46 -16.60
N ILE A 6 17.38 12.37 -16.99
CA ILE A 6 18.08 11.10 -17.21
C ILE A 6 19.02 10.96 -16.01
N ILE A 7 18.80 9.91 -15.21
CA ILE A 7 19.83 9.43 -14.30
C ILE A 7 20.85 8.71 -15.18
N ASP A 8 22.01 9.35 -15.36
CA ASP A 8 23.12 8.81 -16.15
C ASP A 8 23.97 7.90 -15.26
N PHE A 9 23.68 6.59 -15.30
CA PHE A 9 24.36 5.58 -14.49
C PHE A 9 25.82 5.32 -14.91
N GLU A 10 26.29 5.87 -16.05
CA GLU A 10 27.67 5.71 -16.51
C GLU A 10 28.68 6.66 -15.83
N ARG A 11 28.23 7.60 -14.99
CA ARG A 11 29.10 8.54 -14.24
C ARG A 11 29.23 8.26 -12.74
N ILE A 12 28.90 7.06 -12.28
CA ILE A 12 29.40 6.57 -10.98
C ILE A 12 30.81 6.02 -11.22
N SER A 13 31.76 6.91 -11.51
CA SER A 13 33.18 6.55 -11.43
C SER A 13 33.55 6.57 -9.95
N VAL A 14 33.62 5.39 -9.34
CA VAL A 14 34.29 5.20 -8.06
C VAL A 14 35.72 5.75 -8.21
N SER A 15 36.14 6.60 -7.27
CA SER A 15 37.50 7.15 -7.28
C SER A 15 38.53 6.00 -7.36
N PRO A 16 39.50 6.03 -8.30
CA PRO A 16 40.50 4.97 -8.46
C PRO A 16 41.41 4.75 -7.24
N ASP A 17 41.37 5.64 -6.25
CA ASP A 17 42.19 5.54 -5.03
C ASP A 17 41.63 4.56 -3.99
N PHE A 18 40.42 4.02 -4.18
CA PHE A 18 39.83 3.05 -3.26
C PHE A 18 40.30 1.60 -3.49
N GLU A 19 40.82 1.27 -4.67
CA GLU A 19 41.18 -0.11 -5.04
C GLU A 19 42.63 -0.53 -4.74
N ARG A 20 43.48 0.38 -4.20
CA ARG A 20 44.92 0.06 -4.00
C ARG A 20 45.44 0.02 -2.56
N SER A 21 44.66 0.31 -1.53
CA SER A 21 45.24 0.39 -0.17
C SER A 21 45.03 -0.84 0.73
N HIS A 22 44.15 -1.79 0.42
CA HIS A 22 43.82 -2.87 1.38
C HIS A 22 43.72 -4.26 0.76
N VAL A 23 44.81 -4.72 0.12
CA VAL A 23 45.07 -6.15 -0.04
C VAL A 23 45.92 -6.61 1.15
N GLY A 24 45.25 -7.16 2.17
CA GLY A 24 45.90 -7.91 3.25
C GLY A 24 45.82 -7.28 4.63
N SER A 25 44.67 -7.41 5.31
CA SER A 25 44.66 -7.40 6.78
C SER A 25 43.43 -8.16 7.32
N PRO A 26 43.59 -9.08 8.29
CA PRO A 26 42.49 -9.82 8.88
C PRO A 26 41.75 -8.94 9.89
N LEU A 27 40.87 -8.07 9.42
CA LEU A 27 39.90 -7.39 10.28
C LEU A 27 38.57 -8.14 10.23
N MET A 28 38.43 -9.04 11.20
CA MET A 28 37.13 -9.46 11.72
C MET A 28 36.19 -8.25 11.83
N ARG A 29 34.93 -8.49 11.45
CA ARG A 29 33.71 -7.80 11.89
C ARG A 29 33.96 -6.91 13.11
N LYS A 30 34.15 -5.61 12.91
CA LYS A 30 33.77 -4.65 13.93
C LYS A 30 32.25 -4.48 13.81
N PRO A 31 31.47 -4.67 14.89
CA PRO A 31 30.13 -4.09 14.95
C PRO A 31 30.26 -2.61 14.60
N CYS A 32 29.31 -2.04 13.85
CA CYS A 32 29.28 -0.59 13.67
C CYS A 32 29.33 0.06 15.07
N GLU A 33 30.48 0.61 15.44
CA GLU A 33 30.56 1.52 16.58
C GLU A 33 29.61 2.67 16.27
N PRO A 34 28.85 3.17 17.26
CA PRO A 34 27.99 4.32 17.06
C PRO A 34 28.90 5.53 16.88
N ILE A 35 29.35 5.75 15.64
CA ILE A 35 30.05 6.94 15.21
C ILE A 35 29.14 8.11 15.57
N LEU A 36 29.59 8.92 16.54
CA LEU A 36 29.14 10.26 16.90
C LEU A 36 28.13 10.87 15.91
N LEU A 37 26.87 10.43 16.03
CA LEU A 37 25.81 10.86 15.14
C LEU A 37 25.40 12.29 15.50
N GLU A 38 25.38 12.67 16.79
CA GLU A 38 24.87 14.00 17.18
C GLU A 38 25.63 15.18 16.56
N GLU A 39 26.97 15.15 16.51
CA GLU A 39 27.76 16.27 15.95
C GLU A 39 27.70 16.34 14.42
N GLY A 40 27.77 15.19 13.72
CA GLY A 40 27.72 15.15 12.25
C GLY A 40 26.34 15.43 11.65
N TRP A 41 25.24 15.16 12.38
CA TRP A 41 23.88 15.44 11.88
C TRP A 41 23.48 16.89 12.02
N THR A 42 23.85 17.56 13.11
CA THR A 42 23.56 18.98 13.28
C THR A 42 24.23 19.80 12.17
N GLU A 43 25.45 19.40 11.79
CA GLU A 43 26.20 20.00 10.69
C GLU A 43 25.60 19.64 9.30
N LEU A 44 25.03 18.45 9.10
CA LEU A 44 24.30 18.11 7.87
C LEU A 44 22.92 18.78 7.77
N GLN A 45 22.27 19.05 8.90
CA GLN A 45 20.97 19.70 8.96
C GLN A 45 21.10 21.21 8.71
N ASP A 46 22.15 21.84 9.22
CA ASP A 46 22.43 23.27 9.06
C ASP A 46 23.30 23.60 7.82
N ASN A 47 24.24 22.73 7.44
CA ASN A 47 25.23 22.97 6.36
C ASN A 47 25.26 21.88 5.27
N GLY A 48 24.35 20.90 5.30
CA GLY A 48 24.21 19.93 4.22
C GLY A 48 23.70 20.58 2.93
N PRO A 49 23.93 19.97 1.75
CA PRO A 49 23.50 20.54 0.46
C PRO A 49 21.98 20.74 0.34
N PHE A 50 21.19 20.12 1.24
CA PHE A 50 19.75 20.30 1.36
C PHE A 50 19.34 20.22 2.85
N PRO A 51 18.83 21.31 3.46
CA PRO A 51 18.27 21.24 4.82
C PRO A 51 17.04 20.34 4.80
N LEU A 52 17.05 19.28 5.61
CA LEU A 52 15.95 18.32 5.70
C LEU A 52 14.76 18.97 6.39
N SER A 53 13.62 19.01 5.70
CA SER A 53 12.36 19.44 6.28
C SER A 53 11.82 18.36 7.23
N GLU A 54 11.07 18.75 8.25
CA GLU A 54 10.34 17.85 9.15
C GLU A 54 9.33 16.94 8.40
N ARG A 55 9.01 17.26 7.13
CA ARG A 55 8.18 16.45 6.24
C ARG A 55 8.97 15.55 5.28
N ASP A 56 10.30 15.52 5.40
CA ASP A 56 11.17 14.69 4.56
C ASP A 56 11.18 13.24 5.09
N PRO A 57 10.89 12.23 4.25
CA PRO A 57 11.02 10.81 4.63
C PRO A 57 12.40 10.45 5.22
N ALA A 58 13.47 11.15 4.81
CA ALA A 58 14.80 10.97 5.36
C ALA A 58 14.90 11.42 6.83
N TYR A 59 14.20 12.50 7.20
CA TYR A 59 14.12 12.98 8.58
C TYR A 59 13.43 11.93 9.47
N ASP A 60 12.27 11.42 9.04
CA ASP A 60 11.52 10.39 9.77
C ASP A 60 12.35 9.11 9.99
N ALA A 61 13.15 8.71 8.99
CA ALA A 61 14.02 7.55 9.10
C ALA A 61 15.13 7.73 10.16
N ILE A 62 15.74 8.92 10.22
CA ILE A 62 16.79 9.25 11.20
C ILE A 62 16.20 9.26 12.61
N VAL A 63 15.08 9.97 12.81
CA VAL A 63 14.40 10.02 14.12
C VAL A 63 14.07 8.60 14.57
N MET A 64 13.43 7.79 13.72
CA MET A 64 13.07 6.42 14.07
C MET A 64 14.26 5.51 14.43
N HIS A 65 15.46 5.79 13.91
CA HIS A 65 16.67 5.04 14.24
C HIS A 65 17.27 5.43 15.61
N GLN A 66 17.03 6.66 16.05
CA GLN A 66 17.52 7.17 17.34
C GLN A 66 16.58 6.85 18.52
N LEU A 67 15.32 6.52 18.24
CA LEU A 67 14.32 6.21 19.27
C LEU A 67 14.56 4.84 19.92
N SER A 68 14.28 4.76 21.23
CA SER A 68 14.22 3.48 21.95
C SER A 68 13.14 2.56 21.37
N SER A 69 13.29 1.25 21.54
CA SER A 69 12.31 0.26 21.05
C SER A 69 10.88 0.54 21.52
N VAL A 70 10.71 1.03 22.75
CA VAL A 70 9.41 1.38 23.34
C VAL A 70 8.80 2.60 22.65
N GLU A 71 9.61 3.62 22.37
CA GLU A 71 9.12 4.84 21.73
C GLU A 71 8.75 4.59 20.25
N ARG A 72 9.52 3.75 19.54
CA ARG A 72 9.15 3.26 18.20
C ARG A 72 7.81 2.53 18.20
N ALA A 73 7.60 1.66 19.20
CA ALA A 73 6.33 0.95 19.35
C ALA A 73 5.17 1.92 19.62
N ARG A 74 5.37 2.89 20.52
CA ARG A 74 4.36 3.91 20.85
C ARG A 74 3.95 4.75 19.65
N ARG A 75 4.89 5.17 18.81
CA ARG A 75 4.60 5.92 17.57
C ARG A 75 3.77 5.12 16.56
N ARG A 76 3.95 3.80 16.49
CA ARG A 76 3.18 2.91 15.61
C ARG A 76 1.84 2.48 16.23
N LEU A 77 1.73 2.46 17.54
CA LEU A 77 0.58 1.92 18.27
C LEU A 77 -0.73 2.55 17.84
N LEU A 78 -0.78 3.88 17.68
CA LEU A 78 -2.00 4.58 17.28
C LEU A 78 -2.53 4.07 15.93
N SER A 79 -1.63 3.97 14.94
CA SER A 79 -1.97 3.43 13.61
C SER A 79 -2.55 2.01 13.69
N LEU A 80 -1.92 1.16 14.52
CA LEU A 80 -2.28 -0.25 14.66
C LEU A 80 -3.59 -0.45 15.42
N VAL A 81 -3.87 0.38 16.43
CA VAL A 81 -5.14 0.35 17.18
C VAL A 81 -6.30 0.78 16.29
N ILE A 82 -6.09 1.80 15.45
CA ILE A 82 -7.10 2.24 14.47
C ILE A 82 -7.37 1.12 13.47
N THR A 83 -6.34 0.52 12.87
CA THR A 83 -6.53 -0.58 11.93
C THR A 83 -7.18 -1.78 12.59
N PHE A 84 -6.74 -2.17 13.80
CA PHE A 84 -7.35 -3.25 14.56
C PHE A 84 -8.86 -3.03 14.73
N THR A 85 -9.27 -1.81 15.06
CA THR A 85 -10.69 -1.47 15.24
C THR A 85 -11.49 -1.65 13.94
N ILE A 86 -10.90 -1.28 12.79
CA ILE A 86 -11.51 -1.47 11.47
C ILE A 86 -11.57 -2.96 11.11
N GLU A 87 -10.51 -3.72 11.38
CA GLU A 87 -10.46 -5.17 11.14
C GLU A 87 -11.52 -5.94 11.96
N MET A 88 -11.86 -5.47 13.16
CA MET A 88 -12.98 -6.04 13.91
C MET A 88 -14.32 -5.91 13.18
N MET A 89 -14.49 -4.90 12.31
CA MET A 89 -15.68 -4.79 11.45
C MET A 89 -15.72 -5.89 10.39
N VAL A 90 -14.56 -6.30 9.86
CA VAL A 90 -14.46 -7.43 8.92
C VAL A 90 -14.94 -8.70 9.60
N ALA A 91 -14.48 -8.98 10.82
CA ALA A 91 -14.92 -10.13 11.60
C ALA A 91 -16.45 -10.12 11.80
N PHE A 92 -17.03 -8.95 12.07
CA PHE A 92 -18.48 -8.80 12.16
C PHE A 92 -19.17 -9.12 10.83
N VAL A 93 -18.70 -8.60 9.70
CA VAL A 93 -19.24 -8.90 8.36
C VAL A 93 -19.21 -10.40 8.09
N ILE A 94 -18.04 -11.05 8.28
CA ILE A 94 -17.86 -12.49 8.07
C ILE A 94 -18.86 -13.30 8.89
N SER A 95 -19.11 -12.91 10.15
CA SER A 95 -20.04 -13.62 11.05
C SER A 95 -21.46 -13.71 10.48
N ARG A 96 -21.89 -12.71 9.68
CA ARG A 96 -23.22 -12.66 9.06
C ARG A 96 -23.36 -13.64 7.89
N TYR A 97 -22.26 -14.06 7.27
CA TYR A 97 -22.23 -14.96 6.12
C TYR A 97 -21.72 -16.37 6.46
N THR A 98 -21.72 -16.74 7.74
CA THR A 98 -21.29 -18.08 8.20
C THR A 98 -22.07 -19.23 7.57
N ALA A 99 -23.35 -19.03 7.22
CA ALA A 99 -24.13 -20.02 6.48
C ALA A 99 -23.55 -20.26 5.08
N THR A 100 -23.35 -19.20 4.30
CA THR A 100 -22.73 -19.25 2.96
C THR A 100 -21.33 -19.86 3.01
N LEU A 101 -20.52 -19.49 4.00
CA LEU A 101 -19.16 -20.02 4.18
C LEU A 101 -19.13 -21.50 4.56
N ARG A 102 -20.17 -22.02 5.23
CA ARG A 102 -20.31 -23.46 5.49
C ARG A 102 -20.67 -24.22 4.22
N THR A 103 -21.49 -23.65 3.36
CA THR A 103 -21.86 -24.23 2.06
C THR A 103 -20.69 -24.19 1.07
N TYR A 104 -19.93 -23.10 1.06
CA TYR A 104 -18.80 -22.88 0.15
C TYR A 104 -17.51 -22.53 0.90
N PRO A 105 -16.84 -23.52 1.53
CA PRO A 105 -15.65 -23.26 2.35
C PRO A 105 -14.48 -22.63 1.59
N LEU A 106 -14.39 -22.89 0.28
CA LEU A 106 -13.32 -22.36 -0.57
C LEU A 106 -13.34 -20.82 -0.67
N LEU A 107 -14.48 -20.16 -0.37
CA LEU A 107 -14.55 -18.71 -0.29
C LEU A 107 -13.51 -18.15 0.69
N MET A 108 -13.30 -18.82 1.84
CA MET A 108 -12.32 -18.39 2.84
C MET A 108 -10.88 -18.35 2.29
N SER A 109 -10.55 -19.21 1.33
CA SER A 109 -9.23 -19.23 0.71
C SER A 109 -8.99 -18.03 -0.23
N PHE A 110 -10.06 -17.44 -0.78
CA PHE A 110 -9.98 -16.28 -1.67
C PHE A 110 -10.07 -14.94 -0.93
N MET A 111 -10.57 -14.91 0.31
CA MET A 111 -10.66 -13.67 1.10
C MET A 111 -9.31 -12.95 1.26
N PRO A 112 -8.20 -13.61 1.64
CA PRO A 112 -6.90 -12.94 1.74
C PRO A 112 -6.36 -12.49 0.38
N VAL A 113 -6.71 -13.20 -0.70
CA VAL A 113 -6.28 -12.85 -2.06
C VAL A 113 -6.94 -11.55 -2.51
N ILE A 114 -8.25 -11.41 -2.25
CA ILE A 114 -9.00 -10.21 -2.61
C ILE A 114 -8.49 -9.01 -1.82
N SER A 115 -8.36 -9.17 -0.50
CA SER A 115 -7.82 -8.17 0.42
C SER A 115 -6.41 -7.71 0.00
N ALA A 116 -5.47 -8.64 -0.17
CA ALA A 116 -4.07 -8.31 -0.43
C ALA A 116 -3.87 -7.60 -1.79
N ILE A 117 -4.53 -8.09 -2.85
CA ILE A 117 -4.40 -7.49 -4.18
C ILE A 117 -5.04 -6.10 -4.20
N SER A 118 -6.22 -5.94 -3.62
CA SER A 118 -6.92 -4.65 -3.57
C SER A 118 -6.16 -3.64 -2.73
N GLY A 119 -5.70 -4.03 -1.53
CA GLY A 119 -4.86 -3.19 -0.67
C GLY A 119 -3.60 -2.70 -1.40
N ASN A 120 -2.92 -3.59 -2.13
CA ASN A 120 -1.75 -3.20 -2.92
C ASN A 120 -2.08 -2.19 -4.03
N VAL A 121 -3.21 -2.34 -4.73
CA VAL A 121 -3.66 -1.36 -5.72
C VAL A 121 -3.97 -0.02 -5.06
N GLY A 122 -4.64 -0.01 -3.90
CA GLY A 122 -4.94 1.22 -3.16
C GLY A 122 -3.68 1.95 -2.71
N LEU A 123 -2.66 1.22 -2.23
CA LEU A 123 -1.35 1.78 -1.87
C LEU A 123 -0.61 2.36 -3.08
N GLN A 124 -0.67 1.70 -4.24
CA GLN A 124 -0.09 2.22 -5.48
C GLN A 124 -0.79 3.52 -5.91
N SER A 125 -2.13 3.53 -5.88
CA SER A 125 -2.98 4.67 -6.22
C SER A 125 -2.69 5.87 -5.31
N SER A 126 -2.57 5.62 -3.99
CA SER A 126 -2.18 6.61 -2.99
C SER A 126 -0.76 7.14 -3.22
N SER A 127 0.20 6.27 -3.55
CA SER A 127 1.58 6.68 -3.85
C SER A 127 1.65 7.56 -5.11
N ILE A 128 0.89 7.24 -6.15
CA ILE A 128 0.82 8.04 -7.38
C ILE A 128 0.23 9.42 -7.07
N MET A 129 -0.88 9.47 -6.33
CA MET A 129 -1.54 10.73 -6.01
C MET A 129 -0.72 11.61 -5.06
N THR A 130 -0.14 11.04 -3.99
CA THR A 130 0.74 11.78 -3.07
C THR A 130 1.91 12.41 -3.79
N ARG A 131 2.60 11.67 -4.67
CA ARG A 131 3.71 12.21 -5.48
C ARG A 131 3.23 13.29 -6.42
N ALA A 132 2.10 13.09 -7.11
CA ALA A 132 1.53 14.09 -8.00
C ALA A 132 1.13 15.39 -7.27
N LEU A 133 0.65 15.29 -6.03
CA LEU A 133 0.37 16.43 -5.15
C LEU A 133 1.66 17.14 -4.71
N ALA A 134 2.71 16.41 -4.39
CA ALA A 134 3.99 16.95 -3.92
C ALA A 134 4.71 17.77 -5.00
N VAL A 135 4.66 17.33 -6.27
CA VAL A 135 5.25 18.05 -7.40
C VAL A 135 4.31 19.08 -8.05
N GLY A 136 3.10 19.27 -7.50
CA GLY A 136 2.12 20.24 -8.00
C GLY A 136 1.44 19.86 -9.33
N LEU A 137 1.56 18.61 -9.79
CA LEU A 137 0.87 18.11 -10.99
C LEU A 137 -0.64 17.97 -10.78
N VAL A 138 -1.07 17.79 -9.52
CA VAL A 138 -2.49 17.71 -9.14
C VAL A 138 -2.79 18.78 -8.09
N SER A 139 -3.91 19.47 -8.28
CA SER A 139 -4.49 20.38 -7.30
C SER A 139 -5.77 19.78 -6.73
N THR A 140 -6.22 20.24 -5.56
CA THR A 140 -7.51 19.81 -5.00
C THR A 140 -8.69 20.21 -5.91
N LYS A 141 -8.53 21.26 -6.74
CA LYS A 141 -9.53 21.73 -7.71
C LYS A 141 -9.65 20.82 -8.94
N ASP A 142 -8.55 20.17 -9.34
CA ASP A 142 -8.48 19.27 -10.51
C ASP A 142 -8.49 17.78 -10.12
N SER A 143 -8.83 17.50 -8.86
CA SER A 143 -8.77 16.17 -8.23
C SER A 143 -9.62 15.12 -8.95
N SER A 144 -10.81 15.49 -9.43
CA SER A 144 -11.72 14.57 -10.14
C SER A 144 -11.11 14.01 -11.42
N ARG A 145 -10.34 14.82 -12.17
CA ARG A 145 -9.65 14.39 -13.39
C ARG A 145 -8.52 13.43 -13.06
N ALA A 146 -7.78 13.67 -11.98
CA ALA A 146 -6.70 12.79 -11.54
C ALA A 146 -7.26 11.43 -11.08
N ILE A 147 -8.31 11.44 -10.24
CA ILE A 147 -9.02 10.21 -9.81
C ILE A 147 -9.57 9.46 -11.02
N GLY A 148 -10.18 10.14 -11.99
CA GLY A 148 -10.73 9.49 -13.17
C GLY A 148 -9.68 8.78 -14.04
N ARG A 149 -8.46 9.33 -14.13
CA ARG A 149 -7.35 8.69 -14.87
C ARG A 149 -6.84 7.45 -14.13
N ASP A 150 -6.76 7.52 -12.82
CA ASP A 150 -6.34 6.40 -11.99
C ASP A 150 -7.40 5.27 -12.01
N LEU A 151 -8.68 5.63 -11.92
CA LEU A 151 -9.79 4.69 -12.06
C LEU A 151 -9.81 4.02 -13.46
N ALA A 152 -9.44 4.74 -14.52
CA ALA A 152 -9.29 4.16 -15.84
C ALA A 152 -8.15 3.11 -15.91
N SER A 153 -7.04 3.35 -15.22
CA SER A 153 -5.97 2.35 -15.04
C SER A 153 -6.48 1.14 -14.25
N ALA A 154 -7.21 1.40 -13.16
CA ALA A 154 -7.79 0.38 -12.30
C ALA A 154 -8.85 -0.48 -13.01
N LEU A 155 -9.59 0.06 -13.99
CA LEU A 155 -10.50 -0.74 -14.82
C LEU A 155 -9.75 -1.81 -15.62
N VAL A 156 -8.61 -1.46 -16.22
CA VAL A 156 -7.78 -2.41 -16.98
C VAL A 156 -7.18 -3.45 -16.05
N LEU A 157 -6.59 -3.01 -14.93
CA LEU A 157 -6.02 -3.92 -13.93
C LEU A 157 -7.07 -4.82 -13.30
N GLY A 158 -8.24 -4.27 -12.97
CA GLY A 158 -9.36 -4.98 -12.40
C GLY A 158 -9.86 -6.07 -13.35
N LEU A 159 -9.99 -5.77 -14.64
CA LEU A 159 -10.41 -6.77 -15.63
C LEU A 159 -9.39 -7.90 -15.75
N ALA A 160 -8.10 -7.56 -15.83
CA ALA A 160 -7.03 -8.56 -15.95
C ALA A 160 -6.93 -9.45 -14.70
N LEU A 161 -6.89 -8.85 -13.51
CA LEU A 161 -6.74 -9.57 -12.25
C LEU A 161 -8.03 -10.26 -11.82
N GLY A 162 -9.19 -9.64 -12.05
CA GLY A 162 -10.50 -10.26 -11.82
C GLY A 162 -10.71 -11.50 -12.70
N LEU A 163 -10.37 -11.41 -13.99
CA LEU A 163 -10.40 -12.57 -14.89
C LEU A 163 -9.45 -13.67 -14.43
N LEU A 164 -8.20 -13.31 -14.10
CA LEU A 164 -7.20 -14.27 -13.63
C LEU A 164 -7.66 -14.99 -12.36
N THR A 165 -8.08 -14.24 -11.33
CA THR A 165 -8.57 -14.84 -10.08
C THR A 165 -9.83 -15.67 -10.31
N GLY A 166 -10.74 -15.22 -11.17
CA GLY A 166 -11.95 -15.95 -11.51
C GLY A 166 -11.69 -17.26 -12.25
N ILE A 167 -10.74 -17.29 -13.19
CA ILE A 167 -10.32 -18.53 -13.87
C ILE A 167 -9.74 -19.51 -12.85
N VAL A 168 -8.82 -19.06 -12.00
CA VAL A 168 -8.21 -19.90 -10.96
C VAL A 168 -9.28 -20.46 -10.02
N ALA A 169 -10.20 -19.63 -9.56
CA ALA A 169 -11.29 -20.03 -8.68
C ALA A 169 -12.26 -21.03 -9.34
N GLY A 170 -12.65 -20.77 -10.59
CA GLY A 170 -13.56 -21.64 -11.34
C GLY A 170 -12.95 -23.01 -11.63
N MET A 171 -11.66 -23.05 -11.96
CA MET A 171 -10.92 -24.30 -12.14
C MET A 171 -10.77 -25.06 -10.82
N TRP A 172 -10.46 -24.37 -9.73
CA TRP A 172 -10.27 -25.01 -8.42
C TRP A 172 -11.57 -25.62 -7.90
N GLN A 173 -12.67 -24.87 -7.96
CA GLN A 173 -13.99 -25.37 -7.52
C GLN A 173 -14.64 -26.32 -8.54
N ASN A 174 -14.08 -26.44 -9.76
CA ASN A 174 -14.71 -27.08 -10.91
C ASN A 174 -16.13 -26.53 -11.18
N TRP A 175 -16.33 -25.23 -10.95
CA TRP A 175 -17.63 -24.58 -11.11
C TRP A 175 -17.45 -23.16 -11.65
N LEU A 176 -17.89 -22.94 -12.89
CA LEU A 176 -17.70 -21.67 -13.58
C LEU A 176 -18.35 -20.49 -12.85
N VAL A 177 -19.55 -20.70 -12.28
CA VAL A 177 -20.27 -19.65 -11.54
C VAL A 177 -19.48 -19.19 -10.32
N PHE A 178 -18.84 -20.12 -9.59
CA PHE A 178 -17.95 -19.78 -8.49
C PHE A 178 -16.79 -18.88 -8.96
N GLY A 179 -16.18 -19.23 -10.08
CA GLY A 179 -15.14 -18.41 -10.70
C GLY A 179 -15.62 -17.00 -11.07
N LEU A 180 -16.81 -16.88 -11.65
CA LEU A 180 -17.40 -15.57 -12.01
C LEU A 180 -17.66 -14.71 -10.77
N VAL A 181 -18.20 -15.30 -9.69
CA VAL A 181 -18.44 -14.59 -8.43
C VAL A 181 -17.14 -14.04 -7.84
N VAL A 182 -16.10 -14.88 -7.75
CA VAL A 182 -14.78 -14.47 -7.24
C VAL A 182 -14.16 -13.39 -8.14
N GLY A 183 -14.22 -13.57 -9.46
CA GLY A 183 -13.64 -12.63 -10.42
C GLY A 183 -14.32 -11.26 -10.40
N ILE A 184 -15.65 -11.21 -10.33
CA ILE A 184 -16.42 -9.96 -10.23
C ILE A 184 -16.13 -9.27 -8.88
N ALA A 185 -16.08 -10.03 -7.78
CA ALA A 185 -15.74 -9.48 -6.48
C ALA A 185 -14.35 -8.85 -6.47
N GLN A 186 -13.35 -9.53 -7.05
CA GLN A 186 -11.99 -9.01 -7.18
C GLN A 186 -11.94 -7.74 -8.05
N PHE A 187 -12.65 -7.74 -9.18
CA PHE A 187 -12.76 -6.56 -10.04
C PHE A 187 -13.31 -5.34 -9.29
N LEU A 188 -14.44 -5.51 -8.58
CA LEU A 188 -15.05 -4.42 -7.81
C LEU A 188 -14.16 -3.93 -6.68
N SER A 189 -13.49 -4.85 -5.98
CA SER A 189 -12.57 -4.54 -4.89
C SER A 189 -11.36 -3.73 -5.36
N ILE A 190 -10.83 -4.02 -6.55
CA ILE A 190 -9.75 -3.23 -7.18
C ILE A 190 -10.22 -1.82 -7.53
N LEU A 191 -11.44 -1.66 -8.05
CA LEU A 191 -11.98 -0.34 -8.36
C LEU A 191 -12.18 0.51 -7.12
N THR A 192 -12.71 -0.07 -6.04
CA THR A 192 -12.86 0.65 -4.77
C THR A 192 -11.51 1.00 -4.17
N ALA A 193 -10.52 0.11 -4.27
CA ALA A 193 -9.17 0.38 -3.80
C ALA A 193 -8.49 1.54 -4.54
N ALA A 194 -8.62 1.60 -5.86
CA ALA A 194 -8.10 2.72 -6.63
C ALA A 194 -8.80 4.03 -6.25
N LEU A 195 -10.12 3.98 -6.05
CA LEU A 195 -10.91 5.16 -5.65
C LEU A 195 -10.51 5.68 -4.27
N THR A 196 -10.45 4.82 -3.26
CA THR A 196 -10.08 5.22 -1.88
C THR A 196 -8.62 5.61 -1.79
N GLY A 197 -7.72 4.84 -2.42
CA GLY A 197 -6.29 5.10 -2.43
C GLY A 197 -5.96 6.45 -3.10
N SER A 198 -6.60 6.77 -4.23
CA SER A 198 -6.41 8.07 -4.87
C SER A 198 -7.11 9.23 -4.13
N ALA A 199 -8.22 8.98 -3.43
CA ALA A 199 -8.92 9.99 -2.64
C ALA A 199 -8.23 10.35 -1.32
N ALA A 200 -7.60 9.39 -0.64
CA ALA A 200 -7.04 9.58 0.71
C ALA A 200 -6.02 10.75 0.79
N PRO A 201 -5.04 10.89 -0.13
CA PRO A 201 -4.11 12.02 -0.12
C PRO A 201 -4.78 13.37 -0.35
N LEU A 202 -5.84 13.40 -1.16
CA LEU A 202 -6.60 14.60 -1.47
C LEU A 202 -7.43 15.06 -0.26
N ILE A 203 -8.06 14.11 0.42
CA ILE A 203 -8.81 14.35 1.66
C ILE A 203 -7.88 14.89 2.74
N GLY A 204 -6.70 14.27 2.94
CA GLY A 204 -5.72 14.77 3.90
C GLY A 204 -5.26 16.20 3.61
N LYS A 205 -4.94 16.49 2.33
CA LYS A 205 -4.60 17.86 1.89
C LYS A 205 -5.74 18.85 2.12
N TRP A 206 -6.99 18.43 1.94
CA TRP A 206 -8.16 19.27 2.17
C TRP A 206 -8.44 19.51 3.66
N LEU A 207 -8.22 18.51 4.51
CA LEU A 207 -8.41 18.58 5.97
C LEU A 207 -7.19 19.09 6.74
N HIS A 208 -6.10 19.46 6.05
CA HIS A 208 -4.83 19.89 6.65
C HIS A 208 -4.20 18.87 7.62
N PHE A 209 -4.47 17.59 7.43
CA PHE A 209 -3.82 16.48 8.13
C PHE A 209 -2.87 15.75 7.17
N ASP A 210 -1.80 15.14 7.68
CA ASP A 210 -0.89 14.34 6.86
C ASP A 210 -1.39 12.88 6.77
N PRO A 211 -2.02 12.47 5.65
CA PRO A 211 -2.50 11.11 5.51
C PRO A 211 -1.34 10.10 5.47
N ALA A 212 -0.11 10.51 5.15
CA ALA A 212 1.03 9.59 5.00
C ALA A 212 1.34 8.82 6.29
N THR A 213 1.07 9.40 7.46
CA THR A 213 1.35 8.76 8.76
C THR A 213 0.57 7.47 8.99
N PHE A 214 -0.64 7.34 8.43
CA PHE A 214 -1.49 6.16 8.62
C PHE A 214 -2.02 5.54 7.32
N ALA A 215 -1.79 6.17 6.16
CA ALA A 215 -2.36 5.75 4.88
C ALA A 215 -2.05 4.30 4.52
N GLY A 216 -0.86 3.80 4.89
CA GLY A 216 -0.47 2.42 4.60
C GLY A 216 -1.40 1.40 5.27
N PRO A 217 -1.32 1.27 6.61
CA PRO A 217 -2.15 0.31 7.34
C PRO A 217 -3.66 0.56 7.20
N MET A 218 -4.09 1.82 7.18
CA MET A 218 -5.50 2.19 7.09
C MET A 218 -6.11 1.81 5.75
N GLU A 219 -5.40 2.00 4.65
CA GLU A 219 -5.91 1.67 3.31
C GLU A 219 -6.18 0.18 3.19
N THR A 220 -5.26 -0.68 3.62
CA THR A 220 -5.46 -2.13 3.61
C THR A 220 -6.66 -2.53 4.46
N ALA A 221 -6.80 -2.00 5.68
CA ALA A 221 -7.93 -2.34 6.55
C ALA A 221 -9.30 -1.94 5.97
N ILE A 222 -9.36 -0.81 5.25
CA ILE A 222 -10.57 -0.41 4.53
C ILE A 222 -10.89 -1.42 3.42
N GLN A 223 -9.89 -1.87 2.66
CA GLN A 223 -10.10 -2.87 1.60
C GLN A 223 -10.49 -4.24 2.15
N ASP A 224 -10.02 -4.61 3.34
CA ASP A 224 -10.44 -5.85 3.99
C ASP A 224 -11.94 -5.81 4.28
N VAL A 225 -12.46 -4.68 4.77
CA VAL A 225 -13.91 -4.51 5.01
C VAL A 225 -14.68 -4.49 3.69
N VAL A 226 -14.29 -3.60 2.77
CA VAL A 226 -15.05 -3.35 1.53
C VAL A 226 -15.00 -4.56 0.60
N GLY A 227 -13.81 -5.11 0.36
CA GLY A 227 -13.60 -6.26 -0.52
C GLY A 227 -14.30 -7.52 -0.02
N ASN A 228 -14.14 -7.87 1.26
CA ASN A 228 -14.84 -9.04 1.81
C ASN A 228 -16.36 -8.84 1.88
N SER A 229 -16.84 -7.60 2.11
CA SER A 229 -18.27 -7.31 2.08
C SER A 229 -18.86 -7.57 0.69
N PHE A 230 -18.27 -7.00 -0.37
CA PHE A 230 -18.73 -7.25 -1.74
C PHE A 230 -18.66 -8.72 -2.10
N PHE A 231 -17.55 -9.38 -1.76
CA PHE A 231 -17.34 -10.78 -2.06
C PHE A 231 -18.40 -11.68 -1.41
N LEU A 232 -18.66 -11.52 -0.12
CA LEU A 232 -19.63 -12.34 0.60
C LEU A 232 -21.07 -12.02 0.20
N ILE A 233 -21.41 -10.76 -0.08
CA ILE A 233 -22.72 -10.39 -0.63
C ILE A 233 -22.94 -11.10 -1.97
N LEU A 234 -22.00 -10.96 -2.91
CA LEU A 234 -22.10 -11.61 -4.23
C LEU A 234 -22.19 -13.13 -4.10
N ALA A 235 -21.38 -13.74 -3.25
CA ALA A 235 -21.40 -15.17 -3.01
C ALA A 235 -22.75 -15.64 -2.45
N SER A 236 -23.29 -14.94 -1.45
CA SER A 236 -24.57 -15.29 -0.83
C SER A 236 -25.75 -15.19 -1.80
N VAL A 237 -25.76 -14.21 -2.70
CA VAL A 237 -26.88 -14.01 -3.62
C VAL A 237 -26.77 -14.94 -4.83
N LEU A 238 -25.59 -15.01 -5.45
CA LEU A 238 -25.43 -15.68 -6.74
C LEU A 238 -25.21 -17.18 -6.58
N LEU A 239 -24.38 -17.63 -5.63
CA LEU A 239 -24.12 -19.06 -5.50
C LEU A 239 -25.37 -19.81 -5.02
N ASP A 240 -26.13 -19.23 -4.08
CA ASP A 240 -27.37 -19.85 -3.60
C ASP A 240 -28.44 -19.92 -4.69
N TYR A 241 -28.53 -18.88 -5.54
CA TYR A 241 -29.44 -18.87 -6.69
C TYR A 241 -29.10 -19.98 -7.71
N PHE A 242 -27.82 -20.13 -8.07
CA PHE A 242 -27.38 -21.14 -9.04
C PHE A 242 -27.23 -22.55 -8.47
N ALA A 243 -27.20 -22.72 -7.15
CA ALA A 243 -27.17 -24.03 -6.52
C ALA A 243 -28.57 -24.64 -6.32
N THR A 244 -29.62 -23.81 -6.34
CA THR A 244 -31.02 -24.23 -6.16
C THR A 244 -31.77 -24.45 -7.47
N THR A 245 -31.19 -24.07 -8.61
CA THR A 245 -31.74 -24.22 -9.96
C THR A 245 -30.99 -25.32 -10.71
#